data_AF-A0A843W817-F1
#
_entry.id   AF-A0A843W817-F1
#
_cell.length_a   1.000
_cell.length_b   1.000
_cell.length_c   1.000
_cell.angle_alpha   90.00
_cell.angle_beta   90.00
_cell.angle_gamma   90.00
#
_symmetry.space_group_name_H-M   'P 1'
#
loop_
_entity.id
_entity.type
_entity.pdbx_description
1 polymer ?
#
loop_
_entity_poly.entity_id
_entity_poly.type
_entity_poly.pdbx_seq_one_letter_code
_entity_poly.pdbx_strand_id
1 'polypeptide(L)'
;MAKNVLVTGGAGYIGSHTVLQLLLAGFKAVVVDNLDNSSEVAVQRVVELAGEAGKNLTFHQIDLRDKEALEKVFAATNMSMDYPKVAELLI
;
A
#
# COMPACT_ATOMS: atom_id res chain seq x y z
N MET A 1 18.16 5.83 1.33
CA MET A 1 17.19 4.99 0.61
C MET A 1 15.80 5.26 1.18
N ALA A 2 14.77 5.39 0.34
CA ALA A 2 13.38 5.49 0.80
C ALA A 2 12.92 4.16 1.41
N LYS A 3 12.20 4.22 2.53
CA LYS A 3 11.69 3.02 3.22
C LYS A 3 10.36 2.57 2.59
N ASN A 4 10.20 1.26 2.44
CA ASN A 4 8.94 0.65 2.00
C ASN A 4 7.97 0.55 3.19
N VAL A 5 6.71 0.90 2.96
CA VAL A 5 5.60 0.78 3.92
C VAL A 5 4.48 0.01 3.23
N LEU A 6 4.14 -1.16 3.78
CA LEU A 6 2.98 -1.93 3.36
C LEU A 6 1.72 -1.32 4.00
N VAL A 7 0.72 -1.03 3.19
CA VAL A 7 -0.58 -0.50 3.62
C VAL A 7 -1.67 -1.46 3.16
N THR A 8 -2.32 -2.11 4.12
CA THR A 8 -3.50 -2.93 3.89
C THR A 8 -4.75 -2.04 3.85
N GLY A 9 -5.70 -2.32 2.96
CA GLY A 9 -6.90 -1.47 2.86
C GLY A 9 -6.64 -0.07 2.27
N GLY A 10 -5.51 0.10 1.57
CA GLY A 10 -5.05 1.40 1.08
C GLY A 10 -5.89 2.01 -0.05
N ALA A 11 -6.84 1.25 -0.62
CA ALA A 11 -7.84 1.78 -1.55
C ALA A 11 -9.11 2.28 -0.84
N GLY A 12 -9.21 2.08 0.49
CA GLY A 12 -10.32 2.55 1.32
C GLY A 12 -10.27 4.05 1.63
N TYR A 13 -11.31 4.55 2.29
CA TYR A 13 -11.42 5.99 2.60
C TYR A 13 -10.23 6.49 3.41
N ILE A 14 -9.92 5.86 4.55
CA ILE A 14 -8.81 6.31 5.40
C ILE A 14 -7.45 5.84 4.85
N GLY A 15 -7.45 4.68 4.16
CA GLY A 15 -6.25 4.07 3.58
C GLY A 15 -5.65 4.95 2.51
N SER A 16 -6.47 5.43 1.58
CA SER A 16 -6.04 6.31 0.50
C SER A 16 -5.41 7.61 1.00
N HIS A 17 -5.98 8.22 2.05
CA HIS A 17 -5.40 9.43 2.66
C HIS A 17 -4.05 9.14 3.32
N THR A 18 -3.94 8.00 4.01
CA THR A 18 -2.67 7.57 4.62
C THR A 18 -1.60 7.33 3.56
N VAL A 19 -1.95 6.62 2.48
CA VAL A 19 -1.05 6.36 1.35
C VAL A 19 -0.56 7.68 0.75
N LEU A 20 -1.44 8.65 0.54
CA LEU A 20 -1.05 9.97 0.05
C LEU A 20 -0.03 10.65 0.97
N GLN A 21 -0.25 10.64 2.29
CA GLN A 21 0.69 11.23 3.25
C GLN A 21 2.05 10.52 3.26
N LEU A 22 2.07 9.20 3.14
CA LEU A 22 3.31 8.42 3.04
C LEU A 22 4.12 8.80 1.80
N LEU A 23 3.46 8.92 0.64
CA LEU A 23 4.13 9.32 -0.60
C LEU A 23 4.71 10.73 -0.49
N LEU A 24 3.92 11.70 0.02
CA LEU A 24 4.38 13.08 0.20
C LEU A 24 5.54 13.19 1.22
N ALA A 25 5.59 12.29 2.20
CA ALA A 25 6.71 12.18 3.14
C ALA A 25 7.93 11.43 2.56
N GLY A 26 7.90 11.03 1.28
CA GLY A 26 9.03 10.39 0.59
C GLY A 26 9.17 8.89 0.84
N PHE A 27 8.15 8.24 1.38
CA PHE A 27 8.12 6.78 1.51
C PHE A 27 7.70 6.11 0.19
N LYS A 28 7.99 4.81 0.10
CA LYS A 28 7.43 3.93 -0.92
C LYS A 28 6.23 3.21 -0.33
N ALA A 29 5.05 3.46 -0.86
CA ALA A 29 3.82 2.86 -0.36
C ALA A 29 3.46 1.63 -1.21
N VAL A 30 3.42 0.47 -0.57
CA VAL A 30 2.97 -0.79 -1.17
C VAL A 30 1.56 -1.05 -0.67
N VAL A 31 0.56 -0.91 -1.52
CA VAL A 31 -0.85 -1.09 -1.14
C VAL A 31 -1.30 -2.50 -1.46
N VAL A 32 -1.92 -3.16 -0.49
CA VAL A 32 -2.64 -4.42 -0.66
C VAL A 32 -4.11 -4.21 -0.29
N ASP A 33 -5.01 -4.50 -1.22
CA ASP A 33 -6.46 -4.34 -1.02
C ASP A 33 -7.21 -5.32 -1.92
N ASN A 34 -8.33 -5.88 -1.45
CA ASN A 34 -9.14 -6.80 -2.25
C ASN A 34 -10.30 -6.12 -2.99
N LEU A 35 -10.54 -4.84 -2.72
CA LEU A 35 -11.61 -4.01 -3.29
C LEU A 35 -13.06 -4.35 -2.85
N ASP A 36 -13.25 -5.15 -1.79
CA ASP A 36 -14.60 -5.55 -1.35
C ASP A 36 -15.47 -4.35 -0.89
N ASN A 37 -14.85 -3.37 -0.23
CA ASN A 37 -15.52 -2.14 0.23
C ASN A 37 -14.69 -0.88 -0.08
N SER A 38 -13.89 -0.95 -1.13
CA SER A 38 -12.97 0.09 -1.53
C SER A 38 -12.99 0.24 -3.06
N SER A 39 -12.20 1.15 -3.61
CA SER A 39 -12.23 1.43 -5.04
C SER A 39 -10.86 1.73 -5.59
N GLU A 40 -10.53 1.11 -6.72
CA GLU A 40 -9.29 1.41 -7.46
C GLU A 40 -9.21 2.89 -7.86
N VAL A 41 -10.35 3.58 -8.04
CA VAL A 41 -10.39 5.03 -8.29
C VAL A 41 -9.73 5.83 -7.16
N ALA A 42 -9.79 5.35 -5.91
CA ALA A 42 -9.11 6.00 -4.79
C ALA A 42 -7.58 5.95 -4.97
N VAL A 43 -7.04 4.80 -5.40
CA VAL A 43 -5.61 4.64 -5.69
C VAL A 43 -5.18 5.54 -6.85
N GLN A 44 -5.97 5.59 -7.92
CA GLN A 44 -5.70 6.47 -9.07
C GLN A 44 -5.63 7.94 -8.65
N ARG A 45 -6.61 8.41 -7.87
CA ARG A 45 -6.62 9.77 -7.32
C ARG A 45 -5.43 10.05 -6.41
N VAL A 46 -5.00 9.07 -5.61
CA VAL A 46 -3.80 9.22 -4.77
C VAL A 46 -2.56 9.44 -5.65
N VAL A 47 -2.40 8.69 -6.74
CA VAL A 47 -1.28 8.87 -7.68
C VAL A 47 -1.33 10.27 -8.31
N GLU A 48 -2.50 10.74 -8.74
CA GLU A 48 -2.69 12.08 -9.29
C GLU A 48 -2.33 13.18 -8.26
N LEU A 49 -2.85 13.08 -7.04
CA LEU A 49 -2.64 14.06 -5.97
C LEU A 49 -1.20 14.08 -5.45
N ALA A 50 -0.50 12.94 -5.49
CA ALA A 50 0.90 12.83 -5.07
C ALA A 50 1.88 13.41 -6.11
N GLY A 51 1.45 13.66 -7.35
CA GLY A 51 2.30 14.14 -8.43
C GLY A 51 3.51 13.24 -8.65
N GLU A 52 4.72 13.82 -8.66
CA GLU A 52 5.97 13.07 -8.83
C GLU A 52 6.19 11.98 -7.77
N ALA A 53 5.62 12.14 -6.57
CA ALA A 53 5.72 11.12 -5.52
C ALA A 53 4.85 9.90 -5.82
N GLY A 54 3.86 10.00 -6.71
CA GLY A 54 2.99 8.90 -7.13
C GLY A 54 3.73 7.69 -7.68
N LYS A 55 4.92 7.88 -8.28
CA LYS A 55 5.78 6.79 -8.77
C LYS A 55 6.32 5.87 -7.68
N ASN A 56 6.22 6.27 -6.41
CA ASN A 56 6.60 5.46 -5.26
C ASN A 56 5.44 4.59 -4.74
N LEU A 57 4.27 4.63 -5.37
CA LEU A 57 3.13 3.76 -5.06
C LEU A 57 3.22 2.46 -5.88
N THR A 58 2.95 1.33 -5.24
CA THR A 58 2.68 0.05 -5.91
C THR A 58 1.37 -0.50 -5.37
N PHE A 59 0.49 -0.98 -6.23
CA PHE A 59 -0.82 -1.53 -5.85
C PHE A 59 -0.89 -3.01 -6.20
N HIS A 60 -1.34 -3.82 -5.24
CA HIS A 60 -1.58 -5.24 -5.39
C HIS A 60 -3.03 -5.54 -4.99
N GLN A 61 -3.85 -5.88 -5.98
CA GLN A 61 -5.21 -6.33 -5.71
C GLN A 61 -5.20 -7.81 -5.27
N ILE A 62 -5.09 -8.05 -3.97
CA ILE A 62 -5.07 -9.41 -3.40
C ILE A 62 -5.88 -9.45 -2.09
N ASP A 63 -6.38 -10.63 -1.76
CA ASP A 63 -6.95 -10.91 -0.44
C ASP A 63 -5.83 -11.15 0.57
N LEU A 64 -5.86 -10.46 1.70
CA LEU A 64 -4.89 -10.64 2.79
C LEU A 64 -4.92 -12.04 3.40
N ARG A 65 -6.03 -12.77 3.22
CA ARG A 65 -6.18 -14.17 3.65
C ARG A 65 -5.47 -15.14 2.71
N ASP A 66 -5.10 -14.70 1.49
CA ASP A 66 -4.28 -15.49 0.57
C ASP A 66 -2.80 -15.35 0.95
N LYS A 67 -2.35 -16.25 1.80
CA LYS A 67 -0.98 -16.30 2.29
C LYS A 67 0.05 -16.43 1.15
N GLU A 68 -0.25 -17.21 0.11
CA GLU A 68 0.69 -17.45 -0.99
C GLU A 68 0.83 -16.20 -1.86
N ALA A 69 -0.28 -15.51 -2.13
CA ALA A 69 -0.24 -14.22 -2.82
C ALA A 69 0.51 -13.16 -2.01
N LEU A 70 0.29 -13.13 -0.69
CA LEU A 70 0.96 -12.19 0.19
C LEU A 70 2.47 -12.45 0.28
N GLU A 71 2.90 -13.71 0.37
CA GLU A 71 4.32 -14.11 0.29
C GLU A 71 5.00 -13.59 -0.98
N LYS A 72 4.32 -13.66 -2.13
CA LYS A 72 4.83 -13.12 -3.41
C LYS A 72 5.02 -11.61 -3.36
N VAL A 73 4.11 -10.87 -2.71
CA VAL A 73 4.24 -9.40 -2.53
C VAL A 73 5.43 -9.06 -1.64
N PHE A 74 5.61 -9.75 -0.52
CA PHE A 74 6.76 -9.54 0.37
C PHE A 74 8.10 -9.79 -0.36
N ALA A 75 8.18 -10.90 -1.11
CA ALA A 75 9.35 -11.24 -1.91
C ALA A 75 9.65 -10.19 -2.99
N ALA A 76 8.62 -9.70 -3.70
CA ALA A 76 8.77 -8.71 -4.77
C ALA A 76 9.18 -7.32 -4.25
N THR A 77 8.85 -6.98 -3.00
CA THR A 77 9.08 -5.65 -2.42
C THR A 77 10.29 -5.59 -1.48
N ASN A 78 11.10 -6.65 -1.45
CA ASN A 78 12.29 -6.78 -0.59
C ASN A 78 11.97 -6.52 0.89
N MET A 79 10.77 -6.92 1.32
CA MET A 79 10.28 -6.86 2.69
C MET A 79 10.39 -8.26 3.30
N SER A 80 10.99 -8.40 4.49
CA SER A 80 10.99 -9.69 5.19
C SER A 80 9.61 -9.95 5.80
N MET A 81 9.13 -11.18 5.70
CA MET A 81 7.87 -11.64 6.30
C MET A 81 7.99 -11.95 7.81
N ASP A 82 9.13 -11.63 8.42
CA ASP A 82 9.28 -11.61 9.88
C ASP A 82 8.21 -10.66 10.44
N TYR A 83 7.13 -11.20 11.02
CA TYR A 83 5.98 -10.49 11.62
C TYR A 83 6.37 -9.07 12.10
N PRO A 84 6.25 -8.03 11.24
CA PRO A 84 7.07 -6.81 11.36
C PRO A 84 6.29 -5.70 12.07
N LYS A 85 6.85 -4.57 12.53
CA LYS A 85 7.19 -3.38 11.71
C LYS A 85 6.31 -3.08 10.48
N VAL A 86 5.18 -3.78 10.31
CA VAL A 86 4.01 -3.23 9.62
C VAL A 86 3.66 -2.01 10.46
N ALA A 87 3.60 -0.83 9.85
CA ALA A 87 2.69 0.14 10.42
C ALA A 87 1.31 -0.48 10.20
N GLU A 88 0.82 -1.26 11.16
CA GLU A 88 -0.61 -1.45 11.35
C GLU A 88 -1.16 -0.05 11.62
N LEU A 89 -1.36 0.73 10.56
CA LEU A 89 -2.41 1.70 10.59
C LEU A 89 -3.68 0.89 10.26
N LEU A 90 -4.18 0.22 11.30
CA LEU A 90 -5.55 -0.24 11.36
C LEU A 90 -6.42 0.98 11.16
N ILE A 91 -7.19 0.95 10.08
CA ILE A 91 -8.23 1.89 9.75
C ILE A 91 -9.43 1.12 9.27
#